data_AF-A0A265Q9Z1-F1
#
_entry.id   AF-A0A265Q9Z1-F1
#
_cell.length_a   1.000
_cell.length_b   1.000
_cell.length_c   1.000
_cell.angle_alpha   90.00
_cell.angle_beta   90.00
_cell.angle_gamma   90.00
#
_symmetry.space_group_name_H-M   'P 1'
#
loop_
_entity.id
_entity.type
_entity.pdbx_description
1 polymer ?
#
loop_
_entity_poly.entity_id
_entity_poly.type
_entity_poly.pdbx_seq_one_letter_code
_entity_poly.pdbx_strand_id
1 'polypeptide(L)'
;MITKELTTVLLEILEEDYLISHDRLKEEYWDMALTGKHFRLSGFELAALVLEFEKRTGIMIDINEKPMYALASINDILKSISQGEFATNN
;
A
#
# COMPACT_ATOMS: atom_id res chain seq x y z
N MET A 1 -7.54 -15.15 4.64
CA MET A 1 -8.80 -14.37 4.64
C MET A 1 -8.52 -12.89 4.83
N ILE A 2 -7.53 -12.53 5.65
CA ILE A 2 -7.03 -11.17 5.91
C ILE A 2 -6.62 -10.40 4.63
N THR A 3 -6.01 -11.05 3.65
CA THR A 3 -5.55 -10.37 2.41
C THR A 3 -6.65 -9.68 1.62
N LYS A 4 -7.84 -10.27 1.49
CA LYS A 4 -8.91 -9.67 0.66
C LYS A 4 -9.49 -8.39 1.29
N GLU A 5 -9.65 -8.38 2.61
CA GLU A 5 -10.15 -7.21 3.35
C GLU A 5 -9.12 -6.08 3.32
N LEU A 6 -7.85 -6.38 3.56
CA LEU A 6 -6.76 -5.38 3.49
C LEU A 6 -6.57 -4.83 2.08
N THR A 7 -6.64 -5.68 1.06
CA THR A 7 -6.62 -5.24 -0.34
C THR A 7 -7.78 -4.27 -0.61
N THR A 8 -8.98 -4.58 -0.12
CA THR A 8 -10.15 -3.71 -0.30
C THR A 8 -9.92 -2.33 0.31
N VAL A 9 -9.45 -2.27 1.57
CA VAL A 9 -9.17 -0.99 2.25
C VAL A 9 -8.10 -0.17 1.51
N LEU A 10 -7.02 -0.80 1.04
CA LEU A 10 -5.97 -0.09 0.31
C LEU A 10 -6.49 0.50 -1.01
N LEU A 11 -7.30 -0.27 -1.75
CA LEU A 11 -7.90 0.19 -3.00
C LEU A 11 -8.93 1.30 -2.78
N GLU A 12 -9.74 1.22 -1.73
CA GLU A 12 -10.69 2.26 -1.33
C GLU A 12 -9.98 3.58 -1.02
N ILE A 13 -8.87 3.54 -0.26
CA ILE A 13 -8.08 4.77 0.00
C ILE A 13 -7.55 5.36 -1.31
N LEU A 14 -6.97 4.54 -2.19
CA LEU A 14 -6.44 5.00 -3.47
C LEU A 14 -7.53 5.59 -4.39
N GLU A 15 -8.72 5.01 -4.39
CA GLU A 15 -9.85 5.47 -5.19
C GLU A 15 -10.49 6.75 -4.62
N GLU A 16 -10.80 6.76 -3.33
CA GLU A 16 -11.59 7.83 -2.70
C GLU A 16 -10.73 9.02 -2.27
N ASP A 17 -9.58 8.77 -1.64
CA ASP A 17 -8.75 9.82 -1.05
C ASP A 17 -7.76 10.39 -2.09
N TYR A 18 -7.24 9.53 -2.99
CA TYR A 18 -6.25 9.90 -4.01
C TYR A 18 -6.86 10.05 -5.42
N LEU A 19 -8.17 9.82 -5.58
CA LEU A 19 -8.90 9.98 -6.84
C LEU A 19 -8.30 9.15 -8.00
N ILE A 20 -7.72 7.99 -7.70
CA ILE A 20 -7.21 7.07 -8.71
C ILE A 20 -8.39 6.29 -9.29
N SER A 21 -8.70 6.55 -10.56
CA SER A 21 -9.77 5.87 -11.28
C SER A 21 -9.65 4.34 -11.22
N HIS A 22 -10.79 3.65 -11.12
CA HIS A 22 -10.88 2.19 -11.11
C HIS A 22 -10.08 1.49 -12.24
N ASP A 23 -10.04 2.06 -13.45
CA ASP A 23 -9.26 1.51 -14.57
C ASP A 23 -7.75 1.42 -14.29
N ARG A 24 -7.22 2.33 -13.47
CA ARG A 24 -5.79 2.36 -13.07
C ARG A 24 -5.51 1.42 -11.90
N LEU A 25 -6.56 0.97 -11.18
CA LEU A 25 -6.48 0.08 -10.02
C LEU A 25 -6.67 -1.40 -10.37
N LYS A 26 -6.74 -1.76 -11.66
CA LYS A 26 -6.78 -3.18 -12.08
C LYS A 26 -5.54 -3.92 -11.60
N GLU A 27 -5.73 -5.19 -11.24
CA GLU A 27 -4.69 -6.07 -10.66
C GLU A 27 -3.42 -6.16 -11.53
N GLU A 28 -3.55 -6.07 -12.86
CA GLU A 28 -2.43 -6.02 -13.81
C GLU A 28 -1.45 -4.85 -13.58
N TYR A 29 -1.86 -3.82 -12.84
CA TYR A 29 -1.04 -2.64 -12.52
C TYR A 29 -0.46 -2.67 -11.10
N TRP A 30 -0.75 -3.69 -10.28
CA TRP A 30 -0.41 -3.67 -8.85
C TRP A 30 1.08 -3.78 -8.52
N ASP A 31 1.92 -4.17 -9.48
CA ASP A 31 3.39 -4.15 -9.36
C ASP A 31 4.00 -2.83 -9.89
N MET A 32 3.21 -1.90 -10.42
CA MET A 32 3.71 -0.60 -10.85
C MET A 32 3.94 0.33 -9.65
N ALA A 33 5.02 1.12 -9.69
CA ALA A 33 5.32 2.08 -8.63
C ALA A 33 4.21 3.12 -8.47
N LEU A 34 3.72 3.30 -7.24
CA LEU A 34 2.68 4.28 -6.89
C LEU A 34 3.14 5.72 -7.17
N THR A 35 4.43 5.99 -7.04
CA THR A 35 5.05 7.27 -7.41
C THR A 35 5.38 7.40 -8.91
N GLY A 36 5.17 6.33 -9.68
CA GLY A 36 5.46 6.26 -11.10
C GLY A 36 4.42 6.98 -11.96
N LYS A 37 4.66 7.02 -13.28
CA LYS A 37 3.77 7.70 -14.24
C LYS A 37 2.33 7.17 -14.25
N HIS A 38 2.14 5.90 -13.89
CA HIS A 38 0.82 5.26 -13.90
C HIS A 38 -0.06 5.71 -12.76
N PHE A 39 0.46 5.96 -11.55
CA PHE A 39 -0.30 6.32 -10.35
C PHE A 39 -0.08 7.78 -9.91
N ARG A 40 1.15 8.29 -10.10
CA ARG A 40 1.56 9.70 -9.96
C ARG A 40 1.48 10.26 -8.54
N LEU A 41 1.56 9.42 -7.52
CA LEU A 41 1.73 9.91 -6.15
C LEU A 41 3.09 10.59 -6.02
N SER A 42 3.15 11.66 -5.24
CA SER A 42 4.41 12.14 -4.67
C SER A 42 4.90 11.21 -3.56
N GLY A 43 6.18 11.32 -3.19
CA GLY A 43 6.69 10.58 -2.04
C GLY A 43 5.97 10.93 -0.72
N PHE A 44 5.50 12.18 -0.60
CA PHE A 44 4.67 12.61 0.53
C PHE A 44 3.30 11.92 0.54
N GLU A 45 2.63 11.89 -0.62
CA GLU A 45 1.35 11.20 -0.78
C GLU A 45 1.46 9.71 -0.50
N LEU A 46 2.55 9.06 -0.91
CA LEU A 46 2.80 7.66 -0.56
C LEU A 46 2.99 7.45 0.95
N ALA A 47 3.73 8.34 1.63
CA ALA A 47 3.88 8.25 3.08
C ALA A 47 2.53 8.44 3.79
N ALA A 48 1.71 9.41 3.34
CA ALA A 48 0.37 9.60 3.85
C ALA A 48 -0.56 8.41 3.58
N LEU A 49 -0.40 7.73 2.43
CA LEU A 49 -1.20 6.55 2.06
C LEU A 49 -0.94 5.42 3.05
N VAL A 50 0.35 5.16 3.34
CA VAL A 50 0.76 4.15 4.31
C VAL A 50 0.16 4.47 5.68
N LEU A 51 0.30 5.71 6.17
CA LEU A 51 -0.24 6.10 7.47
C LEU A 51 -1.77 5.97 7.56
N GLU A 52 -2.51 6.38 6.52
CA GLU A 52 -3.96 6.25 6.51
C GLU A 52 -4.37 4.78 6.46
N PHE A 53 -3.66 3.96 5.69
CA PHE A 53 -3.88 2.52 5.66
C PHE A 53 -3.63 1.87 7.03
N GLU A 54 -2.52 2.18 7.70
CA GLU A 54 -2.22 1.68 9.06
C GLU A 54 -3.31 2.09 10.05
N LYS A 55 -3.80 3.34 9.96
CA LYS A 55 -4.87 3.86 10.81
C LYS A 55 -6.21 3.16 10.57
N ARG A 56 -6.58 2.89 9.31
CA ARG A 56 -7.85 2.21 8.97
C ARG A 56 -7.83 0.72 9.31
N THR A 57 -6.66 0.08 9.26
CA THR A 57 -6.52 -1.38 9.45
C THR A 57 -6.03 -1.79 10.84
N GLY A 58 -5.38 -0.88 11.58
CA GLY A 58 -4.70 -1.19 12.84
C GLY A 58 -3.41 -2.01 12.67
N ILE A 59 -2.93 -2.18 11.43
CA ILE A 59 -1.72 -2.93 11.11
C ILE A 59 -0.59 -1.94 10.87
N MET A 60 0.53 -2.14 11.55
CA MET A 60 1.74 -1.35 11.31
C MET A 60 2.54 -1.99 10.18
N ILE A 61 2.97 -1.18 9.22
CA ILE A 61 3.86 -1.58 8.13
C ILE A 61 5.28 -1.27 8.60
N ASP A 62 6.16 -2.28 8.66
CA ASP A 62 7.55 -2.02 9.05
C ASP A 62 8.28 -1.24 7.95
N ILE A 63 8.58 0.01 8.28
CA ILE A 63 9.20 0.99 7.41
C ILE A 63 10.73 0.78 7.31
N ASN A 64 11.33 0.00 8.22
CA ASN A 64 12.79 -0.13 8.33
C ASN A 64 13.42 -0.91 7.18
N GLU A 65 12.64 -1.62 6.36
CA GLU A 65 13.24 -2.53 5.39
C GLU A 65 13.82 -1.86 4.13
N LYS A 66 13.33 -0.73 3.60
CA LYS A 66 13.87 -0.28 2.30
C LYS A 66 13.85 1.22 2.01
N PRO A 67 14.76 1.67 1.12
CA PRO A 67 14.66 2.91 0.34
C PRO A 67 13.41 2.98 -0.59
N MET A 68 12.27 2.45 -0.13
CA MET A 68 11.07 2.04 -0.88
C MET A 68 10.04 3.15 -1.10
N TYR A 69 10.05 4.23 -0.30
CA TYR A 69 9.06 5.31 -0.47
C TYR A 69 9.15 6.03 -1.83
N ALA A 70 10.25 5.84 -2.56
CA ALA A 70 10.32 6.37 -3.91
C ALA A 70 9.67 5.47 -4.96
N LEU A 71 9.39 4.18 -4.69
CA LEU A 71 9.02 3.19 -5.71
C LEU A 71 8.04 2.07 -5.27
N ALA A 72 7.47 2.12 -4.06
CA ALA A 72 6.57 1.07 -3.59
C ALA A 72 5.33 0.89 -4.49
N SER A 73 4.95 -0.36 -4.70
CA SER A 73 3.73 -0.77 -5.41
C SER A 73 2.63 -1.21 -4.44
N ILE A 74 1.42 -1.46 -4.95
CA ILE A 74 0.31 -2.02 -4.15
C ILE A 74 0.72 -3.38 -3.59
N ASN A 75 1.33 -4.23 -4.41
CA ASN A 75 1.79 -5.54 -3.99
C ASN A 75 2.90 -5.48 -2.93
N ASP A 76 3.77 -4.48 -2.98
CA ASP A 76 4.80 -4.31 -1.95
C ASP A 76 4.16 -4.00 -0.59
N ILE A 77 3.21 -3.07 -0.54
CA ILE A 77 2.47 -2.72 0.67
C ILE A 77 1.78 -3.96 1.26
N LEU A 78 1.07 -4.74 0.41
CA LEU A 78 0.37 -5.95 0.87
C LEU A 78 1.32 -7.07 1.34
N LYS A 79 2.48 -7.22 0.70
CA LYS A 79 3.51 -8.20 1.12
C LYS A 79 4.14 -7.83 2.45
N SER A 80 4.40 -6.54 2.70
CA SER A 80 4.97 -6.07 3.96
C SER A 80 4.07 -6.40 5.16
N ILE A 81 2.75 -6.43 4.97
CA ILE A 81 1.81 -6.85 6.01
C ILE A 81 1.92 -8.35 6.30
N SER A 82 2.02 -9.16 5.25
CA SER A 82 2.10 -10.64 5.36
C SER A 82 3.37 -11.11 6.08
N GLN A 83 4.42 -10.29 6.10
CA GLN A 83 5.66 -10.58 6.81
C GLN A 83 5.62 -10.16 8.30
N GLY A 84 4.71 -9.26 8.68
CA GLY A 84 4.55 -8.79 10.06
C GLY A 84 3.89 -9.79 11.02
N GLU A 85 3.16 -10.80 10.51
CA GLU A 85 2.45 -11.79 11.33
C GLU A 85 3.36 -12.86 11.99
N PHE A 86 4.68 -12.86 11.74
CA PHE A 86 5.61 -13.86 12.28
C PHE A 86 6.68 -13.32 13.24
N ALA A 87 6.69 -12.03 13.58
CA ALA A 87 7.74 -11.43 14.41
C ALA A 87 7.45 -11.38 15.93
N THR A 88 6.50 -12.17 16.44
CA THR A 88 6.36 -12.43 17.88
C THR A 88 6.64 -13.91 18.15
N ASN A 89 7.90 -14.24 18.41
CA ASN A 89 8.36 -15.27 19.34
C ASN A 89 9.89 -15.39 19.22
N ASN A 90 10.61 -14.69 20.11
CA ASN A 90 11.82 -15.17 20.77
C ASN A 90 12.16 -14.29 21.96
#